data_AF-A0A662LKS8-F1
#
_entry.id   AF-A0A662LKS8-F1
#
_cell.length_a   1.000
_cell.length_b   1.000
_cell.length_c   1.000
_cell.angle_alpha   90.00
_cell.angle_beta   90.00
_cell.angle_gamma   90.00
#
_symmetry.space_group_name_H-M   'P 1'
#
loop_
_entity.id
_entity.type
_entity.pdbx_description
1 polymer ?
#
loop_
_entity_poly.entity_id
_entity_poly.type
_entity_poly.pdbx_seq_one_letter_code
_entity_poly.pdbx_strand_id
1 'polypeptide(L)' 'SLERYMKCGFGICGQCCIGKGLRVCKDGPVFDGETLKDIEEFGNYKRDASGKKIPL' A
#
# COMPACT_ATOMS: atom_id res chain seq x y z
N SER A 1 2.27 -4.18 10.66
CA SER A 1 1.97 -2.81 10.23
C SER A 1 2.57 -2.59 8.85
N LEU A 2 1.84 -1.97 7.93
CA LEU A 2 2.20 -1.76 6.54
C LEU A 2 2.72 -0.34 6.35
N GLU A 3 3.96 -0.23 5.86
CA GLU A 3 4.59 1.06 5.55
C GLU A 3 4.53 1.31 4.04
N ARG A 4 3.95 2.44 3.64
CA ARG A 4 3.86 2.88 2.24
C ARG A 4 4.14 4.37 2.16
N TYR A 5 4.60 4.81 1.00
CA TYR A 5 4.70 6.23 0.71
C TYR A 5 3.30 6.87 0.73
N MET A 6 3.12 7.85 1.61
CA MET A 6 1.87 8.60 1.74
C MET A 6 2.06 10.00 1.19
N LYS A 7 1.50 10.27 0.00
CA LYS A 7 1.51 11.62 -0.57
C LYS A 7 0.48 12.54 0.08
N CYS A 8 -0.78 12.09 0.17
CA CYS A 8 -1.86 12.91 0.73
C CYS A 8 -2.24 12.55 2.18
N GLY A 9 -2.22 11.27 2.57
CA GLY A 9 -2.65 10.83 3.90
C GLY A 9 -4.17 10.83 4.16
N PHE A 10 -5.00 11.34 3.24
CA PHE A 10 -6.47 11.40 3.41
C PHE A 10 -7.27 10.74 2.28
N GLY A 11 -6.62 9.92 1.45
CA GLY A 11 -7.30 9.02 0.51
C GLY A 11 -7.58 9.55 -0.89
N ILE A 12 -7.20 10.79 -1.24
CA ILE A 12 -7.51 11.37 -2.56
C ILE A 12 -6.53 10.97 -3.66
N CYS A 13 -5.24 10.79 -3.35
CA CYS A 13 -4.20 10.61 -4.37
C CYS A 13 -3.95 9.16 -4.79
N GLY A 14 -4.40 8.18 -4.01
CA GLY A 14 -4.17 6.75 -4.28
C GLY A 14 -2.72 6.26 -4.25
N GLN A 15 -1.74 7.07 -3.84
CA GLN A 15 -0.32 6.65 -3.81
C GLN A 15 -0.03 5.53 -2.82
N CYS A 16 -0.75 5.50 -1.70
CA CYS A 16 -0.66 4.42 -0.72
C CYS A 16 -1.64 3.27 -1.00
N CYS A 17 -2.07 3.09 -2.26
CA CYS A 17 -2.93 1.96 -2.62
C CYS A 17 -2.15 0.65 -2.59
N ILE A 18 -2.83 -0.41 -2.16
CA ILE A 18 -2.35 -1.79 -2.17
C ILE A 18 -3.40 -2.73 -2.77
N GLY A 19 -2.93 -3.80 -3.38
CA GLY A 19 -3.77 -4.84 -4.00
C GLY A 19 -4.85 -4.26 -4.92
N LYS A 20 -6.11 -4.63 -4.65
CA LYS A 20 -7.30 -4.23 -5.42
C LYS A 20 -7.80 -2.81 -5.12
N GLY A 21 -6.96 -1.93 -4.58
CA GLY A 21 -7.28 -0.51 -4.35
C GLY A 21 -7.51 -0.11 -2.90
N LEU A 22 -7.14 -0.98 -1.94
CA LEU A 22 -7.13 -0.64 -0.52
C LEU A 22 -6.11 0.46 -0.26
N ARG A 23 -6.47 1.48 0.52
CA ARG A 23 -5.64 2.66 0.80
C ARG A 23 -5.14 2.59 2.23
N VAL A 24 -3.83 2.42 2.42
CA VAL A 24 -3.22 2.36 3.76
C VAL A 24 -3.58 3.58 4.64
N CYS A 25 -3.68 4.78 4.06
CA CYS A 25 -4.04 5.99 4.82
C CYS A 25 -5.52 6.10 5.23
N LYS A 26 -6.42 5.28 4.65
CA LYS A 26 -7.87 5.32 4.94
C LYS A 26 -8.37 4.02 5.56
N ASP A 27 -8.01 2.89 4.94
CA ASP A 27 -8.38 1.55 5.38
C ASP A 27 -7.48 1.06 6.52
N GLY A 28 -6.39 1.79 6.78
CA GLY A 28 -5.52 1.62 7.93
C GLY A 28 -4.21 0.93 7.57
N PRO A 29 -3.14 1.16 8.34
CA PRO A 29 -1.85 0.49 8.13
C PRO A 29 -1.81 -0.94 8.70
N VAL A 30 -2.89 -1.40 9.33
CA VAL A 30 -2.97 -2.74 9.91
C VAL A 30 -4.10 -3.48 9.21
N PHE A 31 -3.72 -4.48 8.42
CA PHE A 31 -4.63 -5.40 7.74
C PHE A 31 -4.48 -6.78 8.34
N ASP A 32 -5.55 -7.57 8.29
CA ASP A 32 -5.52 -8.96 8.71
C ASP A 32 -4.67 -9.83 7.75
N GLY A 33 -4.24 -10.98 8.23
CA GLY A 33 -3.36 -11.87 7.47
C GLY A 33 -4.00 -12.48 6.22
N GLU A 34 -5.32 -12.60 6.16
CA GLU A 34 -6.01 -13.14 4.98
C GLU A 34 -6.05 -12.10 3.87
N THR A 35 -6.35 -10.84 4.21
CA THR A 35 -6.24 -9.69 3.30
C THR A 35 -4.83 -9.56 2.76
N LEU A 36 -3.79 -9.68 3.60
CA LEU A 36 -2.40 -9.57 3.16
C LEU A 36 -1.97 -10.70 2.20
N LYS A 37 -2.54 -11.90 2.35
CA LYS A 37 -2.25 -13.04 1.45
C LYS A 37 -2.81 -12.84 0.04
N ASP A 38 -3.90 -12.08 -0.12
CA ASP A 38 -4.48 -11.76 -1.43
C ASP A 38 -3.73 -10.61 -2.14
N ILE A 39 -2.78 -9.96 -1.47
CA ILE A 39 -2.01 -8.83 -2.00
C ILE A 39 -0.66 -9.32 -2.51
N GLU A 40 -0.55 -9.54 -3.83
CA GLU A 40 0.72 -9.95 -4.49
C GLU A 40 1.88 -8.97 -4.26
N GLU A 41 1.59 -7.70 -4.00
CA GLU A 41 2.62 -6.70 -3.76
C GLU A 41 3.34 -6.90 -2.41
N PHE A 42 2.65 -7.51 -1.43
CA PHE A 42 3.12 -7.57 -0.05
C PHE A 42 4.35 -8.46 0.07
N GLY A 43 5.46 -7.89 0.57
CA GLY A 43 6.74 -8.61 0.74
C GLY A 43 7.57 -8.76 -0.54
N ASN A 44 7.06 -8.37 -1.72
CA ASN A 44 7.77 -8.52 -2.99
C ASN A 44 8.38 -7.21 -3.50
N TYR A 45 7.59 -6.14 -3.53
CA TYR A 45 8.05 -4.83 -4.00
C TYR A 45 7.25 -3.69 -3.36
N LYS A 46 7.82 -2.50 -3.36
CA LYS A 46 7.12 -1.26 -2.99
C LYS A 46 7.13 -0.29 -4.16
N ARG A 47 6.33 0.78 -4.07
CA ARG A 47 6.37 1.89 -5.03
C ARG A 47 7.07 3.08 -4.38
N ASP A 48 7.94 3.75 -5.12
CA ASP A 48 8.57 5.00 -4.69
C ASP A 48 7.59 6.19 -4.81
N ALA A 49 8.07 7.40 -4.50
CA ALA A 49 7.28 8.62 -4.60
C ALA A 49 6.80 8.97 -6.03
N SER A 50 7.45 8.41 -7.05
CA SER A 50 7.07 8.54 -8.46
C SER A 50 6.08 7.45 -8.90
N GLY A 51 5.79 6.48 -8.03
CA GLY A 51 4.98 5.30 -8.34
C GLY A 51 5.76 4.15 -8.99
N LYS A 52 7.09 4.25 -9.13
CA LYS A 52 7.93 3.21 -9.73
C LYS A 52 8.05 2.03 -8.78
N LYS A 53 7.86 0.81 -9.30
CA LYS A 53 8.11 -0.43 -8.55
C LYS A 53 9.60 -0.57 -8.25
N ILE A 54 9.94 -0.68 -6.98
CA ILE A 54 11.29 -0.95 -6.48
C ILE A 54 11.25 -2.21 -5.60
N PRO A 55 12.28 -3.07 -5.66
CA PRO A 55 12.38 -4.22 -4.77
C PRO A 55 12.33 -3.75 -3.31
N LEU A 56 11.69 -4.56 -2.47
CA LEU A 56 11.52 -4.26 -1.05
C LEU A 56 12.84 -4.39 -0.28
#